data_AF-Q09EA6-F1
#
_entry.id   AF-Q09EA6-F1
#
_cell.length_a   1.000
_cell.length_b   1.000
_cell.length_c   1.000
_cell.angle_alpha   90.00
_cell.angle_beta   90.00
_cell.angle_gamma   90.00
#
_symmetry.space_group_name_H-M   'P 1'
#
loop_
_entity.id
_entity.type
_entity.pdbx_description
1 polymer ?
#
loop_
_entity_poly.entity_id
_entity_poly.type
_entity_poly.pdbx_seq_one_letter_code
_entity_poly.pdbx_strand_id
1 'polypeptide(L)'
;MKLERHVGGLSLARKARYLRARGWREEKGGWSNELLGLLPTAKALHHQLTDDLSQALCQRGWRVMGYSERGYVQLRDGERGKPCSLPKALRTQARREKRPVAELTYSLFLAALLTAEDVADG
;
A
#
# COMPACT_ATOMS: atom_id res chain seq x y z
N MET A 1 -11.37 9.33 -2.42
CA MET A 1 -11.36 7.99 -3.05
C MET A 1 -10.79 6.99 -2.06
N LYS A 2 -11.49 5.88 -1.74
CA LYS A 2 -10.96 4.81 -0.86
C LYS A 2 -10.15 3.83 -1.71
N LEU A 3 -8.84 3.74 -1.45
CA LEU A 3 -7.91 2.84 -2.16
C LEU A 3 -8.42 1.40 -2.21
N GLU A 4 -9.05 0.95 -1.13
CA GLU A 4 -9.67 -0.37 -0.95
C GLU A 4 -10.67 -0.74 -2.07
N ARG A 5 -11.34 0.25 -2.69
CA ARG A 5 -12.29 0.01 -3.79
C ARG A 5 -11.59 -0.40 -5.09
N HIS A 6 -10.36 0.04 -5.32
CA HIS A 6 -9.59 -0.28 -6.52
C HIS A 6 -8.85 -1.62 -6.42
N VAL A 7 -8.85 -2.22 -5.23
CA VAL A 7 -8.18 -3.49 -4.92
C VAL A 7 -9.20 -4.65 -4.83
N GLY A 8 -10.41 -4.44 -5.37
CA GLY A 8 -11.35 -5.53 -5.64
C GLY A 8 -12.07 -6.12 -4.43
N GLY A 9 -12.26 -5.35 -3.34
CA GLY A 9 -13.12 -5.78 -2.23
C GLY A 9 -12.73 -7.14 -1.66
N LEU A 10 -11.54 -7.22 -1.04
CA LEU A 10 -11.07 -8.45 -0.42
C LEU A 10 -12.10 -9.00 0.59
N SER A 11 -12.46 -10.28 0.47
CA SER A 11 -13.24 -10.99 1.50
C SER A 11 -12.51 -10.93 2.84
N LEU A 12 -13.21 -11.15 3.96
CA LEU A 12 -12.56 -11.15 5.29
C LEU A 12 -11.37 -12.12 5.35
N ALA A 13 -11.53 -13.33 4.79
CA ALA A 13 -10.44 -14.31 4.70
C ALA A 13 -9.25 -13.81 3.86
N ARG A 14 -9.51 -13.14 2.73
CA ARG A 14 -8.44 -12.56 1.90
C ARG A 14 -7.75 -11.39 2.59
N LYS A 15 -8.48 -10.54 3.33
CA LYS A 15 -7.91 -9.46 4.15
C LYS A 15 -7.01 -10.02 5.23
N ALA A 16 -7.44 -11.07 5.91
CA ALA A 16 -6.66 -11.74 6.93
C ALA A 16 -5.38 -12.35 6.37
N ARG A 17 -5.48 -13.13 5.28
CA ARG A 17 -4.31 -13.69 4.58
C ARG A 17 -3.35 -12.59 4.12
N TYR A 18 -3.88 -11.52 3.54
CA TYR A 18 -3.11 -10.37 3.09
C TYR A 18 -2.28 -9.73 4.21
N LEU A 19 -2.91 -9.45 5.35
CA LEU A 19 -2.24 -8.85 6.51
C LEU A 19 -1.20 -9.80 7.12
N ARG A 20 -1.53 -11.09 7.29
CA ARG A 20 -0.59 -12.09 7.82
C ARG A 20 0.65 -12.25 6.95
N ALA A 21 0.50 -12.27 5.63
CA ALA A 21 1.60 -12.33 4.68
C ALA A 21 2.56 -11.12 4.78
N ARG A 22 2.17 -10.06 5.51
CA ARG A 22 2.96 -8.84 5.73
C ARG A 22 3.33 -8.67 7.20
N GLY A 23 3.34 -9.77 7.95
CA GLY A 23 3.79 -9.80 9.34
C GLY A 23 2.79 -9.24 10.36
N TRP A 24 1.57 -8.91 9.96
CA TRP A 24 0.54 -8.53 10.93
C TRP A 24 0.03 -9.75 11.67
N ARG A 25 -0.19 -9.59 12.97
CA ARG A 25 -0.75 -10.63 13.84
C ARG A 25 -2.21 -10.32 14.12
N GLU A 26 -3.05 -11.34 14.02
CA GLU A 26 -4.45 -11.20 14.39
C GLU A 26 -4.59 -11.34 15.90
N GLU A 27 -5.23 -10.36 16.53
CA GLU A 27 -5.43 -10.31 17.97
C GLU A 27 -6.90 -10.06 18.30
N LYS A 28 -7.30 -10.30 19.55
CA LYS A 28 -8.65 -10.01 20.02
C LYS A 28 -8.92 -8.51 19.91
N GLY A 29 -9.73 -8.12 18.92
CA GLY A 29 -10.09 -6.73 18.67
C GLY A 29 -9.44 -6.09 17.43
N GLY A 30 -8.55 -6.81 16.72
CA GLY A 30 -7.98 -6.28 15.49
C GLY A 30 -6.69 -6.96 15.03
N TRP A 31 -5.78 -6.15 14.52
CA TRP A 31 -4.53 -6.55 13.91
C TRP A 31 -3.39 -5.73 14.47
N SER A 32 -2.32 -6.37 14.90
CA SER A 32 -1.13 -5.71 15.42
C SER A 32 0.05 -5.89 14.48
N ASN A 33 0.94 -4.90 14.47
CA ASN A 33 2.31 -5.06 14.00
C ASN A 33 3.26 -4.32 14.95
N GLU A 34 4.56 -4.58 14.82
CA GLU A 34 5.59 -4.05 15.73
C GLU A 34 5.69 -2.51 15.70
N LEU A 35 5.27 -1.87 14.61
CA LEU A 35 5.43 -0.43 14.39
C LEU A 35 4.22 0.41 14.78
N LEU A 36 3.00 -0.14 14.67
CA LEU A 36 1.74 0.60 14.77
C LEU A 36 0.85 0.09 15.91
N GLY A 37 1.21 -1.03 16.55
CA GLY A 37 0.41 -1.64 17.60
C GLY A 37 -0.93 -2.17 17.10
N LEU A 38 -1.89 -2.36 18.02
CA LEU A 38 -3.19 -2.94 17.71
C LEU A 38 -4.11 -1.93 16.99
N LEU A 39 -4.58 -2.31 15.81
CA LEU A 39 -5.45 -1.50 14.96
C LEU A 39 -6.68 -2.30 14.47
N PRO A 40 -7.85 -1.66 14.29
CA PRO A 40 -8.97 -2.29 13.62
C PRO A 40 -8.63 -2.69 12.18
N THR A 41 -9.26 -3.74 11.66
CA THR A 41 -8.98 -4.31 10.33
C THR A 41 -8.92 -3.28 9.21
N ALA A 42 -9.86 -2.33 9.16
CA ALA A 42 -9.86 -1.29 8.12
C ALA A 42 -8.63 -0.38 8.19
N LYS A 43 -8.16 -0.05 9.39
CA LYS A 43 -6.99 0.79 9.59
C LYS A 43 -5.71 0.00 9.27
N ALA A 44 -5.59 -1.23 9.75
CA ALA A 44 -4.47 -2.11 9.39
C ALA A 44 -4.33 -2.27 7.87
N LEU A 45 -5.44 -2.55 7.17
CA LEU A 45 -5.46 -2.61 5.70
C LEU A 45 -5.06 -1.28 5.06
N HIS A 46 -5.55 -0.16 5.57
CA HIS A 46 -5.19 1.14 5.02
C HIS A 46 -3.71 1.43 5.13
N HIS A 47 -3.10 1.19 6.30
CA HIS A 47 -1.66 1.38 6.50
C HIS A 47 -0.86 0.47 5.57
N GLN A 48 -1.23 -0.81 5.52
CA GLN A 48 -0.50 -1.77 4.71
C GLN A 48 -0.64 -1.53 3.19
N LEU A 49 -1.84 -1.22 2.70
CA LEU A 49 -2.03 -0.84 1.29
C LEU A 49 -1.27 0.43 0.93
N THR A 50 -1.20 1.39 1.85
CA THR A 50 -0.45 2.63 1.62
C THR A 50 1.04 2.33 1.51
N ASP A 51 1.57 1.47 2.37
CA ASP A 51 2.96 1.06 2.33
C ASP A 51 3.29 0.31 1.03
N ASP A 52 2.58 -0.77 0.71
CA ASP A 52 2.77 -1.56 -0.52
C ASP A 52 2.78 -0.69 -1.79
N LEU A 53 1.78 0.19 -1.93
CA LEU A 53 1.67 1.06 -3.10
C LEU A 53 2.81 2.08 -3.16
N SER A 54 3.26 2.57 -2.00
CA SER A 54 4.38 3.51 -1.92
C SER A 54 5.72 2.83 -2.27
N GLN A 55 5.95 1.61 -1.81
CA GLN A 55 7.13 0.81 -2.16
C GLN A 55 7.15 0.46 -3.65
N ALA A 56 6.01 0.06 -4.21
CA ALA A 56 5.88 -0.21 -5.64
C ALA A 56 6.10 1.05 -6.50
N LEU A 57 5.74 2.24 -6.00
CA LEU A 57 6.11 3.50 -6.64
C LEU A 57 7.61 3.81 -6.48
N CYS A 58 8.24 3.43 -5.37
CA CYS A 58 9.69 3.62 -5.20
C CYS A 58 10.51 2.89 -6.27
N GLN A 59 10.08 1.68 -6.67
CA GLN A 59 10.65 0.95 -7.80
C GLN A 59 10.52 1.69 -9.15
N ARG A 60 9.69 2.74 -9.21
CA ARG A 60 9.45 3.59 -10.39
C ARG A 60 10.09 4.98 -10.25
N GLY A 61 11.05 5.13 -9.35
CA GLY A 61 11.79 6.39 -9.15
C GLY A 61 11.11 7.38 -8.20
N TRP A 62 10.07 6.98 -7.49
CA TRP A 62 9.51 7.78 -6.40
C TRP A 62 10.30 7.56 -5.11
N ARG A 63 10.18 8.49 -4.16
CA ARG A 63 10.83 8.41 -2.85
C ARG A 63 9.82 8.70 -1.76
N VAL A 64 9.75 7.82 -0.75
CA VAL A 64 8.97 8.08 0.46
C VAL A 64 9.68 9.13 1.30
N MET A 65 8.95 10.19 1.64
CA MET A 65 9.43 11.25 2.53
C MET A 65 9.04 11.01 3.98
N GLY A 66 7.95 10.27 4.20
CA GLY A 66 7.47 9.92 5.53
C GLY A 66 6.00 9.50 5.53
N TYR A 67 5.58 8.96 6.66
CA TYR A 67 4.21 8.55 6.93
C TYR A 67 3.63 9.40 8.06
N SER A 68 2.34 9.69 7.96
CA SER A 68 1.56 10.27 9.05
C SER A 68 1.01 9.18 9.96
N GLU A 69 0.70 9.53 11.21
CA GLU A 69 0.04 8.64 12.18
C GLU A 69 -1.32 8.10 11.68
N ARG A 70 -1.95 8.82 10.75
CA ARG A 70 -3.22 8.43 10.13
C ARG A 70 -3.07 7.42 8.99
N GLY A 71 -1.84 7.05 8.64
CA GLY A 71 -1.55 6.09 7.58
C GLY A 71 -1.41 6.69 6.19
N TYR A 72 -1.36 8.02 6.05
CA TYR A 72 -1.03 8.67 4.78
C TYR A 72 0.48 8.75 4.57
N VAL A 73 0.93 8.55 3.33
CA VAL A 73 2.32 8.71 2.92
C VAL A 73 2.52 9.98 2.08
N GLN A 74 3.64 10.65 2.31
CA GLN A 74 4.14 11.73 1.46
C GLN A 74 5.27 11.19 0.56
N LEU A 75 5.15 11.45 -0.73
CA LEU A 75 6.04 10.94 -1.78
C LEU A 75 6.65 12.08 -2.58
N ARG A 76 7.86 11.87 -3.09
CA ARG A 76 8.55 12.76 -4.01
C ARG A 76 8.89 12.02 -5.29
N ASP A 77 8.84 12.72 -6.41
CA ASP A 77 9.25 12.21 -7.71
C ASP A 77 10.74 12.52 -7.95
N GLY A 78 11.60 11.49 -7.88
CA GLY A 78 13.04 11.65 -7.86
C GLY A 78 13.55 12.57 -6.74
N GLU A 79 14.74 13.14 -6.94
CA GLU A 79 15.39 13.98 -5.92
C GLU A 79 14.81 15.40 -5.83
N ARG A 80 14.31 15.94 -6.97
CA ARG A 80 13.90 17.35 -7.11
C ARG A 80 12.40 17.59 -7.22
N GLY A 81 11.58 16.53 -7.23
CA GLY A 81 10.13 16.67 -7.29
C GLY A 81 9.56 17.42 -6.08
N LYS A 82 8.39 18.05 -6.24
CA LYS A 82 7.65 18.56 -5.08
C LYS A 82 7.02 17.40 -4.31
N PRO A 83 7.12 17.35 -2.97
CA PRO A 83 6.40 16.36 -2.17
C PRO A 83 4.90 16.40 -2.44
N CYS A 84 4.28 15.23 -2.55
CA CYS A 84 2.85 15.08 -2.83
C CYS A 84 2.27 13.84 -2.14
N SER A 85 0.95 13.71 -2.14
CA SER A 85 0.26 12.56 -1.56
C SER A 85 0.27 11.35 -2.50
N LEU A 86 0.11 10.14 -1.94
CA LEU A 86 -0.03 8.90 -2.73
C LEU A 86 -1.07 8.98 -3.86
N PRO A 87 -2.30 9.51 -3.65
CA PRO A 87 -3.26 9.66 -4.75
C PRO A 87 -2.78 10.60 -5.86
N LYS A 88 -1.92 11.59 -5.56
CA LYS A 88 -1.32 12.45 -6.59
C LYS A 88 -0.19 11.72 -7.31
N ALA A 89 0.66 11.00 -6.58
CA ALA A 89 1.74 10.20 -7.16
C ALA A 89 1.20 9.14 -8.13
N LEU A 90 0.18 8.37 -7.73
CA LEU A 90 -0.49 7.38 -8.57
C LEU A 90 -1.06 7.99 -9.85
N ARG A 91 -1.70 9.17 -9.77
CA ARG A 91 -2.21 9.87 -10.95
C ARG A 91 -1.10 10.32 -11.90
N THR A 92 -0.02 10.85 -11.35
CA THR A 92 1.15 11.27 -12.14
C THR A 92 1.77 10.06 -12.84
N GLN A 93 1.96 8.96 -12.12
CA GLN A 93 2.53 7.73 -12.67
C GLN A 93 1.62 7.12 -13.74
N ALA A 94 0.30 7.06 -13.50
CA ALA A 94 -0.66 6.54 -14.47
C ALA A 94 -0.64 7.36 -15.77
N ARG A 95 -0.49 8.69 -15.68
CA ARG A 95 -0.33 9.57 -16.84
C ARG A 95 0.97 9.30 -17.60
N ARG A 96 2.08 9.02 -16.91
CA ARG A 96 3.37 8.65 -17.55
C ARG A 96 3.26 7.34 -18.32
N GLU A 97 2.59 6.36 -17.72
CA GLU A 97 2.36 5.03 -18.30
C GLU A 97 1.17 5.00 -19.28
N LYS A 98 0.52 6.15 -19.54
CA LYS A 98 -0.64 6.27 -20.45
C LYS A 98 -1.75 5.26 -20.19
N ARG A 99 -2.05 5.00 -18.91
CA ARG A 99 -3.05 4.01 -18.47
C ARG A 99 -3.99 4.57 -17.38
N PRO A 100 -5.17 3.99 -17.18
CA PRO A 100 -6.07 4.37 -16.10
C PRO A 100 -5.43 4.21 -14.71
N VAL A 101 -5.77 5.13 -13.79
CA VAL A 101 -5.25 5.13 -12.42
C VAL A 101 -5.65 3.87 -11.66
N ALA A 102 -6.89 3.39 -11.86
CA ALA A 102 -7.38 2.18 -11.22
C ALA A 102 -6.58 0.96 -11.67
N GLU A 103 -6.30 0.86 -12.97
CA GLU A 103 -5.49 -0.22 -13.55
C GLU A 103 -4.06 -0.19 -13.02
N LEU A 104 -3.42 0.99 -12.97
CA LEU A 104 -2.10 1.15 -12.34
C LEU A 104 -2.13 0.70 -10.88
N THR A 105 -3.06 1.23 -10.10
CA THR A 105 -3.14 0.92 -8.66
C THR A 105 -3.30 -0.58 -8.44
N TYR A 106 -4.13 -1.24 -9.26
CA TYR A 106 -4.32 -2.68 -9.18
C TYR A 106 -3.05 -3.45 -9.55
N SER A 107 -2.33 -3.07 -10.61
CA SER A 107 -1.07 -3.75 -10.96
C SER A 107 0.01 -3.55 -9.92
N LEU A 108 0.11 -2.35 -9.32
CA LEU A 108 1.06 -2.08 -8.23
C LEU A 108 0.75 -2.96 -7.01
N PHE A 109 -0.53 -3.09 -6.67
CA PHE A 109 -0.97 -3.97 -5.62
C PHE A 109 -0.64 -5.44 -5.90
N LEU A 110 -0.92 -5.94 -7.11
CA LEU A 110 -0.59 -7.32 -7.49
C LEU A 110 0.93 -7.57 -7.45
N ALA A 111 1.75 -6.64 -7.91
CA ALA A 111 3.20 -6.77 -7.83
C ALA A 111 3.67 -6.89 -6.37
N ALA A 112 3.11 -6.08 -5.47
CA ALA A 112 3.42 -6.16 -4.04
C ALA A 112 2.89 -7.44 -3.37
N LEU A 113 1.81 -8.05 -3.89
CA LEU A 113 1.36 -9.37 -3.44
C LEU A 113 2.39 -10.45 -3.80
N LEU A 114 2.85 -10.49 -5.05
CA LEU A 114 3.75 -11.53 -5.53
C LEU A 114 5.11 -11.47 -4.82
N THR A 115 5.68 -10.28 -4.64
CA THR A 115 6.94 -10.13 -3.88
C THR A 115 6.82 -10.61 -2.44
N ALA A 116 5.64 -10.49 -1.81
CA ALA A 116 5.43 -10.96 -0.45
C ALA A 116 5.25 -12.48 -0.35
N GLU A 117 4.70 -13.13 -1.38
CA GLU A 117 4.56 -14.59 -1.44
C GLU A 117 5.93 -15.26 -1.68
N ASP A 118 6.76 -14.70 -2.56
CA ASP A 118 8.11 -15.25 -2.83
C ASP A 118 9.04 -15.22 -1.60
N VAL A 119 8.85 -14.28 -0.67
CA VAL A 119 9.64 -14.18 0.58
C VAL A 119 9.11 -15.10 1.68
N ALA A 120 7.85 -15.56 1.59
CA ALA A 120 7.27 -16.45 2.58
C ALA A 120 7.64 -17.94 2.35
N ASP A 121 8.07 -18.29 1.14
CA ASP A 121 8.43 -19.65 0.72
C ASP A 121 9.95 -19.88 0.55
N GLY A 122 10.78 -18.89 0.90
CA GLY A 122 12.26 -18.97 0.86
C GLY A 122 12.90 -18.89 2.24
#